data_AF-A0AAN8GZA9-F1
#
_entry.id   AF-A0AAN8GZA9-F1
#
_cell.length_a   1.000
_cell.length_b   1.000
_cell.length_c   1.000
_cell.angle_alpha   90.00
_cell.angle_beta   90.00
_cell.angle_gamma   90.00
#
_symmetry.space_group_name_H-M   'P 1'
#
loop_
_entity.id
_entity.type
_entity.pdbx_description
1 polymer ?
#
loop_
_entity_poly.entity_id
_entity_poly.type
_entity_poly.pdbx_seq_one_letter_code
_entity_poly.pdbx_strand_id
1 'polypeptide(L)'
;MIEEQLTRVFQSALPSSFKSLKVVSFKSGSIVTTVDVYFSSTPADLDDFLIASILMSAAVSITGFDIEGTSIYVNGITSSGQDKAGNIHSFGSGLSHSLGYKL
;
A
#
# COMPACT_ATOMS: atom_id res chain seq x y z
N MET A 1 1.46 16.70 1.80
CA MET A 1 1.14 16.49 0.36
C MET A 1 0.94 15.02 0.03
N ILE A 2 1.94 14.14 0.20
CA ILE A 2 1.79 12.69 -0.06
C ILE A 2 0.73 12.05 0.84
N GLU A 3 0.80 12.28 2.16
CA GLU A 3 -0.14 11.74 3.14
C GLU A 3 -1.60 12.07 2.81
N GLU A 4 -1.87 13.33 2.45
CA GLU A 4 -3.21 13.84 2.16
C GLU A 4 -3.83 13.20 0.90
N GLN A 5 -3.04 13.06 -0.18
CA GLN A 5 -3.53 12.46 -1.42
C GLN A 5 -3.76 10.97 -1.27
N LEU A 6 -2.85 10.24 -0.62
CA LEU A 6 -3.06 8.82 -0.35
C LEU A 6 -4.22 8.59 0.62
N THR A 7 -4.41 9.46 1.63
CA THR A 7 -5.58 9.40 2.52
C THR A 7 -6.89 9.45 1.72
N ARG A 8 -7.00 10.36 0.75
CA ARG A 8 -8.19 10.44 -0.11
C ARG A 8 -8.41 9.17 -0.93
N VAL A 9 -7.33 8.61 -1.49
CA VAL A 9 -7.40 7.36 -2.27
C VAL A 9 -7.90 6.20 -1.40
N PHE A 10 -7.31 5.99 -0.22
CA PHE A 10 -7.73 4.92 0.68
C PHE A 10 -9.14 5.13 1.25
N GLN A 11 -9.50 6.37 1.57
CA GLN A 11 -10.85 6.69 2.04
C GLN A 11 -11.91 6.45 0.95
N SER A 12 -11.57 6.68 -0.32
CA SER A 12 -12.45 6.37 -1.45
C SER A 12 -12.56 4.86 -1.72
N ALA A 13 -11.46 4.12 -1.57
CA ALA A 13 -11.43 2.68 -1.84
C ALA A 13 -12.04 1.84 -0.70
N LEU A 14 -11.89 2.29 0.54
CA LEU A 14 -12.28 1.55 1.75
C LEU A 14 -13.09 2.44 2.73
N PRO A 15 -14.24 3.02 2.29
CA PRO A 15 -14.92 4.08 3.04
C PRO A 15 -15.47 3.67 4.40
N SER A 16 -15.76 2.38 4.61
CA SER A 16 -16.35 1.86 5.85
C SER A 16 -15.32 1.41 6.89
N SER A 17 -14.07 1.19 6.48
CA SER A 17 -13.04 0.53 7.29
C SER A 17 -11.75 1.32 7.39
N PHE A 18 -11.43 2.17 6.41
CA PHE A 18 -10.26 3.05 6.48
C PHE A 18 -10.41 4.05 7.64
N LYS A 19 -9.37 4.15 8.47
CA LYS A 19 -9.33 5.06 9.61
C LYS A 19 -8.34 6.20 9.39
N SER A 20 -7.11 5.86 9.02
CA SER A 20 -6.05 6.85 8.84
C SER A 20 -4.87 6.27 8.07
N LEU A 21 -4.09 7.15 7.45
CA LEU A 21 -2.80 6.84 6.85
C LEU A 21 -1.75 7.74 7.50
N LYS A 22 -0.57 7.19 7.80
CA LYS A 22 0.56 7.95 8.34
C LYS A 22 1.78 7.69 7.51
N VAL A 23 2.48 8.75 7.09
CA VAL A 23 3.80 8.58 6.50
C VAL A 23 4.84 8.44 7.60
N VAL A 24 5.49 7.27 7.68
CA VAL A 24 6.37 6.92 8.80
C VAL A 24 7.85 7.16 8.52
N SER A 25 8.26 7.17 7.25
CA SER A 25 9.62 7.56 6.89
C SER A 25 9.70 8.10 5.48
N PHE A 26 10.46 9.19 5.37
CA PHE A 26 11.06 9.67 4.13
C PHE A 26 12.57 9.60 4.31
N LYS A 27 13.27 8.96 3.39
CA LYS A 27 14.73 9.07 3.36
C LYS A 27 15.10 10.26 2.47
N SER A 28 15.77 11.25 3.05
CA SER A 28 16.23 12.43 2.30
C SER A 28 17.14 12.00 1.14
N GLY A 29 16.78 12.38 -0.08
CA GLY A 29 17.43 11.94 -1.32
C GLY A 29 17.00 10.56 -1.86
N SER A 30 16.03 9.88 -1.23
CA SER A 30 15.47 8.60 -1.68
C SER A 30 14.01 8.75 -2.08
N ILE A 31 13.65 8.15 -3.21
CA ILE A 31 12.29 8.09 -3.79
C ILE A 31 11.46 6.99 -3.09
N VAL A 32 11.68 6.77 -1.78
CA VAL A 32 11.01 5.69 -1.04
C VAL A 32 10.24 6.30 0.12
N THR A 33 8.93 6.14 0.05
CA THR A 33 7.99 6.56 1.10
C THR A 33 7.44 5.31 1.76
N THR A 34 7.54 5.22 3.09
CA THR A 34 6.84 4.19 3.84
C THR A 34 5.61 4.78 4.47
N VAL A 35 4.47 4.12 4.28
CA VAL A 35 3.18 4.49 4.86
C VAL A 35 2.62 3.36 5.69
N ASP A 36 2.07 3.71 6.84
CA ASP A 36 1.22 2.82 7.63
C ASP A 36 -0.23 3.17 7.34
N VAL A 37 -1.04 2.15 7.06
CA VAL A 37 -2.48 2.28 6.83
C VAL A 37 -3.21 1.60 7.99
N TYR A 38 -4.10 2.35 8.63
CA TYR A 38 -4.84 1.89 9.79
C TYR A 38 -6.33 1.77 9.46
N PHE A 39 -6.95 0.72 9.98
CA PHE A 39 -8.35 0.42 9.78
C PHE A 39 -9.11 0.44 11.12
N SER A 40 -10.37 0.88 11.10
CA SER A 40 -11.26 0.92 12.27
C SER A 40 -11.84 -0.46 12.59
N SER A 41 -11.98 -1.28 11.56
CA SER A 41 -12.35 -2.69 11.59
C SER A 41 -11.54 -3.40 10.51
N THR A 42 -11.23 -4.68 10.68
CA THR A 42 -10.63 -5.48 9.62
C THR A 42 -11.68 -5.66 8.51
N PRO A 43 -11.50 -5.07 7.31
CA PRO A 43 -12.35 -5.37 6.17
C PRO A 43 -12.35 -6.88 5.90
N ALA A 44 -13.49 -7.44 5.50
CA ALA A 44 -13.61 -8.87 5.23
C ALA A 44 -12.59 -9.35 4.18
N ASP A 45 -12.30 -8.49 3.19
CA ASP A 45 -11.40 -8.77 2.08
C ASP A 45 -10.03 -8.09 2.24
N LEU A 46 -9.64 -7.69 3.45
CA LEU A 46 -8.34 -7.04 3.66
C LEU A 46 -7.20 -8.04 3.50
N ASP A 47 -6.46 -7.87 2.41
CA ASP A 47 -5.18 -8.50 2.16
C ASP A 47 -4.18 -7.48 1.60
N ASP A 48 -2.91 -7.88 1.55
CA ASP A 48 -1.81 -7.02 1.09
C ASP A 48 -1.96 -6.63 -0.39
N PHE A 49 -2.67 -7.48 -1.14
CA PHE A 49 -2.92 -7.30 -2.55
C PHE A 49 -3.94 -6.19 -2.82
N LEU A 50 -5.02 -6.12 -2.05
CA LEU A 50 -6.00 -5.04 -2.12
C LEU A 50 -5.32 -3.68 -1.92
N ILE A 51 -4.42 -3.60 -0.92
CA ILE A 51 -3.63 -2.40 -0.66
C ILE A 51 -2.69 -2.08 -1.82
N ALA A 52 -2.01 -3.08 -2.41
CA ALA A 52 -1.16 -2.89 -3.57
C ALA A 52 -1.95 -2.39 -4.78
N SER A 53 -3.13 -2.95 -5.06
CA SER A 53 -4.02 -2.54 -6.16
C SER A 53 -4.53 -1.11 -5.98
N ILE A 54 -4.87 -0.72 -4.74
CA ILE A 54 -5.26 0.66 -4.42
C ILE A 54 -4.09 1.61 -4.72
N LEU A 55 -2.86 1.26 -4.31
CA LEU A 55 -1.66 2.06 -4.56
C LEU A 55 -1.29 2.12 -6.05
N MET A 56 -1.48 1.04 -6.81
CA MET A 56 -1.31 1.03 -8.27
C MET A 56 -2.33 1.96 -8.95
N SER A 57 -3.57 1.97 -8.46
CA SER A 57 -4.60 2.90 -8.96
C SER A 57 -4.26 4.35 -8.59
N ALA A 58 -3.66 4.56 -7.42
CA ALA A 58 -3.11 5.85 -7.01
C ALA A 58 -2.01 6.30 -7.97
N ALA A 59 -1.12 5.41 -8.40
CA ALA A 59 -0.04 5.71 -9.32
C ALA A 59 -0.50 6.27 -10.68
N VAL A 60 -1.72 5.92 -11.11
CA VAL A 60 -2.32 6.43 -12.34
C VAL A 60 -3.09 7.75 -12.11
N SER A 61 -3.64 7.95 -10.91
CA SER A 61 -4.60 9.03 -10.63
C SER A 61 -4.03 10.22 -9.86
N ILE A 62 -2.94 10.04 -9.13
CA ILE A 62 -2.24 11.09 -8.39
C ILE A 62 -1.25 11.81 -9.31
N THR A 63 -1.33 13.14 -9.38
CA THR A 63 -0.41 13.97 -10.17
C THR A 63 0.55 14.80 -9.31
N GLY A 64 0.39 14.79 -7.99
CA GLY A 64 1.21 15.58 -7.07
C GLY A 64 2.59 14.99 -6.79
N PHE A 65 2.83 13.73 -7.14
CA PHE A 65 4.09 13.02 -7.01
C PHE A 65 4.04 11.74 -7.83
N ASP A 66 5.21 11.25 -8.25
CA ASP A 66 5.32 9.99 -8.99
C ASP A 66 5.26 8.80 -8.04
N ILE A 67 4.50 7.78 -8.45
CA ILE A 67 4.47 6.47 -7.80
C ILE A 67 4.90 5.45 -8.84
N GLU A 68 6.05 4.81 -8.62
CA GLU A 68 6.52 3.73 -9.49
C GLU A 68 5.81 2.42 -9.10
N GLY A 69 4.88 1.96 -9.94
CA GLY A 69 4.02 0.81 -9.63
C GLY A 69 4.77 -0.51 -9.39
N THR A 70 5.95 -0.68 -10.01
CA THR A 70 6.84 -1.84 -9.82
C THR A 70 7.61 -1.79 -8.49
N SER A 71 7.65 -0.63 -7.85
CA SER A 71 8.33 -0.39 -6.56
C SER A 71 7.36 -0.37 -5.37
N ILE A 72 6.11 -0.82 -5.59
CA ILE A 72 5.12 -0.99 -4.52
C ILE A 72 5.36 -2.34 -3.83
N TYR A 73 5.63 -2.26 -2.53
CA TYR A 73 5.72 -3.41 -1.63
C TYR A 73 4.73 -3.23 -0.49
N VAL A 74 3.82 -4.18 -0.34
CA VAL A 74 2.91 -4.24 0.82
C VAL A 74 3.35 -5.43 1.64
N ASN A 75 3.78 -5.18 2.88
CA ASN A 75 4.18 -6.26 3.79
C ASN A 75 5.27 -7.21 3.26
N GLY A 76 6.07 -6.73 2.31
CA GLY A 76 7.12 -7.52 1.66
C GLY A 76 6.67 -8.33 0.44
N ILE A 77 5.42 -8.18 0.02
CA ILE A 77 4.86 -8.70 -1.23
C ILE A 77 4.88 -7.58 -2.29
N THR A 78 5.41 -7.87 -3.47
CA THR A 78 5.39 -6.95 -4.62
C THR A 78 3.98 -6.79 -5.17
N SER A 79 3.75 -5.71 -5.92
CA SER A 79 2.52 -5.55 -6.73
C SER A 79 2.27 -6.69 -7.73
N SER A 80 3.28 -7.48 -8.08
CA SER A 80 3.17 -8.70 -8.90
C SER A 80 2.82 -9.97 -8.11
N GLY A 81 2.61 -9.89 -6.80
CA GLY A 81 2.26 -11.04 -5.95
C GLY A 81 3.44 -11.91 -5.53
N GLN A 82 4.67 -11.39 -5.58
CA GLN A 82 5.89 -12.12 -5.22
C GLN A 82 6.40 -11.68 -3.84
N ASP A 83 6.75 -12.62 -2.97
CA ASP A 83 7.41 -12.30 -1.69
C ASP A 83 8.94 -12.20 -1.82
N LYS A 84 9.61 -11.76 -0.75
CA LYS A 84 11.09 -11.64 -0.71
C LYS A 84 11.84 -12.97 -0.88
N ALA A 85 11.18 -14.11 -0.69
CA ALA A 85 11.76 -15.44 -0.91
C ALA A 85 11.54 -15.93 -2.36
N GLY A 86 10.83 -15.15 -3.17
CA GLY A 86 10.53 -15.45 -4.56
C GLY A 86 9.27 -16.30 -4.76
N ASN A 87 8.50 -16.56 -3.71
CA ASN A 87 7.25 -17.31 -3.83
C ASN A 87 6.17 -16.43 -4.45
N ILE A 88 5.40 -17.01 -5.37
CA ILE A 88 4.23 -16.37 -5.95
C ILE A 88 3.02 -16.71 -5.07
N HIS A 89 2.45 -15.70 -4.44
CA HIS A 89 1.18 -15.81 -3.76
C HIS A 89 0.08 -15.70 -4.82
N SER A 90 -0.66 -16.79 -5.06
CA SER A 90 -1.77 -16.80 -6.01
C SER A 90 -2.88 -15.87 -5.54
N PHE A 91 -3.35 -14.98 -6.41
CA PHE A 91 -4.44 -14.01 -6.16
C PHE A 91 -5.72 -14.75 -5.77
N GLY A 92 -5.91 -14.96 -4.48
CA GLY A 92 -7.03 -15.72 -3.92
C GLY A 92 -7.30 -15.26 -2.50
N SER A 93 -8.28 -14.37 -2.39
CA SER A 93 -8.99 -13.91 -1.19
C SER A 93 -8.44 -14.40 0.15
N GLY A 94 -7.70 -13.52 0.84
CA GLY A 94 -7.61 -13.55 2.29
C GLY A 94 -6.22 -13.83 2.85
N LEU A 95 -5.93 -13.03 3.88
CA LEU A 95 -5.01 -13.23 5.01
C LEU A 95 -3.93 -12.13 5.11
N SER A 96 -4.09 -11.32 6.17
CA SER A 96 -3.23 -10.28 6.75
C SER A 96 -1.71 -10.59 6.74
N HIS A 97 -0.82 -9.57 6.71
CA HIS A 97 0.07 -9.16 7.84
C HIS A 97 1.31 -8.29 7.48
N SER A 98 1.49 -7.19 8.24
CA SER A 98 2.74 -6.51 8.73
C SER A 98 3.86 -6.01 7.78
N LEU A 99 4.13 -4.69 7.83
CA LEU A 99 4.96 -3.92 6.88
C LEU A 99 6.40 -3.73 7.39
N GLY A 100 7.39 -4.23 6.63
CA GLY A 100 8.82 -4.08 6.91
C GLY A 100 9.63 -3.70 5.67
N TYR A 101 10.11 -2.46 5.65
CA TYR A 101 10.92 -1.85 4.59
C TYR A 101 12.41 -2.14 4.78
N LYS A 102 13.10 -2.48 3.69
CA LYS A 102 14.57 -2.54 3.62
C LYS A 102 14.95 -2.14 2.19
N LEU A 103 15.79 -1.11 2.08
CA LEU A 103 16.38 -0.63 0.82
C LEU A 103 17.27 -1.71 0.18
#